data_AF-A0A1H4GKB6-F1
#
_entry.id   AF-A0A1H4GKB6-F1
#
_cell.length_a   1.000
_cell.length_b   1.000
_cell.length_c   1.000
_cell.angle_alpha   90.00
_cell.angle_beta   90.00
_cell.angle_gamma   90.00
#
_symmetry.space_group_name_H-M   'P 1'
#
loop_
_entity.id
_entity.type
_entity.pdbx_description
1 polymer ?
#
loop_
_entity_poly.entity_id
_entity_poly.type
_entity_poly.pdbx_seq_one_letter_code
_entity_poly.pdbx_strand_id
1 'polypeptide(L)'
;MSGGMSVATVETLRRGFPPSDKERSAQRVEARAPVTGAVVSSGVVFASYGDGTVRLFRPGLPPQRIAAHEGAILSIAADAAGAV
;
A
#
# COMPACT_ATOMS: atom_id res chain seq x y z
N MET A 1 -34.16 0.29 -0.42
CA MET A 1 -33.21 1.30 0.11
C MET A 1 -32.65 2.09 -1.08
N SER A 2 -33.15 3.30 -1.37
CA SER A 2 -32.58 4.14 -2.44
C SER A 2 -31.55 5.09 -1.84
N GLY A 3 -30.27 4.70 -1.89
CA GLY A 3 -29.16 5.58 -1.52
C GLY A 3 -28.82 6.51 -2.68
N GLY A 4 -29.43 7.70 -2.73
CA GLY A 4 -28.97 8.77 -3.61
C GLY A 4 -27.77 9.46 -2.99
N MET A 5 -26.62 9.48 -3.67
CA MET A 5 -25.50 10.31 -3.25
C MET A 5 -25.84 11.78 -3.51
N SER A 6 -25.59 12.66 -2.54
CA SER A 6 -25.83 14.08 -2.71
C SER A 6 -24.96 14.66 -3.84
N VAL A 7 -25.45 15.70 -4.52
CA VAL A 7 -24.69 16.40 -5.57
C VAL A 7 -23.35 16.91 -5.04
N ALA A 8 -23.31 17.36 -3.78
CA ALA A 8 -22.08 17.77 -3.10
C ALA A 8 -21.06 16.62 -3.01
N THR A 9 -21.51 15.40 -2.68
CA THR A 9 -20.64 14.21 -2.62
C THR A 9 -20.05 13.87 -3.98
N VAL A 10 -20.85 13.98 -5.06
CA VAL A 10 -20.38 13.75 -6.43
C VAL A 10 -19.38 14.81 -6.86
N GLU A 11 -19.61 16.08 -6.51
CA GLU A 11 -18.68 17.17 -6.80
C GLU A 11 -17.36 17.04 -6.05
N THR A 12 -17.38 16.62 -4.78
CA THR A 12 -16.15 16.36 -4.01
C THR A 12 -15.33 15.24 -4.65
N LEU A 13 -15.97 14.13 -5.04
CA LEU A 13 -15.28 13.03 -5.72
C LEU A 13 -14.67 13.46 -7.06
N ARG A 14 -15.36 14.32 -7.83
CA ARG A 14 -14.84 14.86 -9.10
C ARG A 14 -13.65 15.81 -8.90
N ARG A 15 -13.67 16.61 -7.83
CA ARG A 15 -12.61 17.58 -7.52
C ARG A 15 -11.36 16.91 -6.94
N GLY A 16 -11.51 15.65 -6.48
CA GLY A 16 -10.48 14.93 -5.75
C GLY A 16 -10.45 15.33 -4.28
N PHE A 17 -9.92 14.44 -3.45
CA PHE A 17 -9.65 14.77 -2.06
C PHE A 17 -8.36 15.61 -1.97
N PRO A 18 -8.32 16.64 -1.12
CA PRO A 18 -7.06 17.30 -0.82
C PRO A 18 -6.07 16.26 -0.24
N PRO A 19 -4.76 16.42 -0.47
CA PRO A 19 -3.77 15.51 0.11
C PRO A 19 -3.93 15.42 1.63
N SER A 20 -3.75 14.23 2.17
CA SER A 20 -3.62 14.00 3.60
C SER A 20 -2.28 14.54 4.13
N ASP A 21 -2.16 14.71 5.44
CA ASP A 21 -0.88 15.09 6.06
C ASP A 21 0.22 14.05 5.78
N LYS A 22 -0.14 12.77 5.65
CA LYS A 22 0.79 11.70 5.31
C LYS A 22 1.26 11.79 3.87
N GLU A 23 0.39 12.09 2.92
CA GLU A 23 0.79 12.30 1.52
C GLU A 23 1.73 13.50 1.37
N ARG A 24 1.64 14.51 2.25
CA ARG A 24 2.55 15.66 2.26
C ARG A 24 3.90 15.39 2.96
N SER A 25 3.89 14.66 4.06
CA SER A 25 5.04 14.52 4.95
C SER A 25 5.82 13.21 4.80
N ALA A 26 5.21 12.17 4.24
CA ALA A 26 5.86 10.89 4.08
C ALA A 26 6.81 10.88 2.88
N GLN A 27 7.81 10.01 2.94
CA GLN A 27 8.66 9.73 1.78
C GLN A 27 7.85 9.01 0.71
N ARG A 28 7.78 9.60 -0.49
CA ARG A 28 7.25 8.93 -1.68
C ARG A 28 8.29 7.96 -2.25
N VAL A 29 7.90 6.71 -2.47
CA VAL A 29 8.78 5.67 -3.00
C VAL A 29 8.30 5.28 -4.40
N GLU A 30 9.12 5.59 -5.41
CA GLU A 30 8.85 5.25 -6.80
C GLU A 30 9.18 3.77 -7.06
N ALA A 31 8.14 2.93 -7.04
CA ALA A 31 8.32 1.49 -7.12
C ALA A 31 8.39 0.93 -8.55
N ARG A 32 7.98 1.70 -9.58
CA ARG A 32 7.88 1.23 -10.98
C ARG A 32 7.00 -0.02 -11.16
N ALA A 33 6.16 -0.33 -10.19
CA ALA A 33 5.18 -1.40 -10.20
C ALA A 33 4.02 -1.01 -9.27
N PRO A 34 2.76 -1.37 -9.57
CA PRO A 34 1.64 -1.15 -8.67
C PRO A 34 1.82 -1.94 -7.36
N VAL A 35 1.47 -1.34 -6.23
CA VAL A 35 1.29 -2.05 -4.96
C VAL A 35 0.02 -2.90 -5.06
N THR A 36 0.11 -4.17 -4.72
CA THR A 36 -1.02 -5.11 -4.77
C THR A 36 -1.58 -5.45 -3.38
N GLY A 37 -0.78 -5.28 -2.33
CA GLY A 37 -1.18 -5.50 -0.95
C GLY A 37 -0.10 -5.03 0.01
N ALA A 38 -0.46 -4.83 1.28
CA ALA A 38 0.50 -4.55 2.34
C ALA A 38 0.02 -5.12 3.68
N VAL A 39 0.96 -5.65 4.46
CA VAL A 39 0.74 -6.15 5.82
C VAL A 39 1.82 -5.62 6.75
N VAL A 40 1.52 -5.60 8.04
CA VAL A 40 2.50 -5.26 9.08
C VAL A 40 2.76 -6.51 9.91
N SER A 41 4.04 -6.85 10.09
CA SER A 41 4.45 -7.89 11.04
C SER A 41 5.72 -7.44 11.75
N SER A 42 5.76 -7.61 13.07
CA SER A 42 6.92 -7.26 13.92
C SER A 42 7.44 -5.83 13.68
N GLY A 43 6.53 -4.86 13.48
CA GLY A 43 6.89 -3.45 13.25
C GLY A 43 7.48 -3.14 11.86
N VAL A 44 7.49 -4.10 10.94
CA VAL A 44 7.93 -3.93 9.55
C VAL A 44 6.71 -3.95 8.63
N VAL A 45 6.64 -3.00 7.69
CA VAL A 45 5.65 -3.05 6.61
C VAL A 45 6.20 -3.89 5.47
N PHE A 46 5.43 -4.88 5.04
CA PHE A 46 5.70 -5.67 3.86
C PHE A 46 4.67 -5.28 2.81
N ALA A 47 5.11 -4.67 1.71
CA ALA A 47 4.25 -4.37 0.58
C ALA A 47 4.57 -5.30 -0.59
N SER A 48 3.55 -5.93 -1.17
CA SER A 48 3.65 -6.77 -2.35
C SER A 48 3.36 -5.95 -3.62
N TYR A 49 4.00 -6.33 -4.73
CA TYR A 49 3.95 -5.57 -5.98
C TYR A 49 3.60 -6.44 -7.19
N GLY A 50 3.12 -5.77 -8.25
CA GLY A 50 2.80 -6.37 -9.54
C GLY A 50 4.01 -6.89 -10.33
N ASP A 51 5.24 -6.57 -9.90
CA ASP A 51 6.50 -7.06 -10.48
C ASP A 51 7.05 -8.32 -9.79
N GLY A 52 6.26 -8.95 -8.91
CA GLY A 52 6.67 -10.15 -8.17
C GLY A 52 7.58 -9.89 -6.97
N THR A 53 7.78 -8.62 -6.60
CA THR A 53 8.61 -8.27 -5.44
C THR A 53 7.81 -7.96 -4.19
N VAL A 54 8.41 -8.24 -3.04
CA VAL A 54 7.99 -7.73 -1.74
C VAL A 54 9.02 -6.69 -1.30
N ARG A 55 8.56 -5.54 -0.83
CA ARG A 55 9.45 -4.53 -0.23
C ARG A 55 9.17 -4.36 1.25
N LEU A 56 10.25 -4.30 2.02
CA LEU A 56 10.23 -4.13 3.46
C LEU A 56 10.53 -2.68 3.79
N PHE A 57 9.68 -2.07 4.60
CA PHE A 57 9.86 -0.70 5.08
C PHE A 57 10.07 -0.74 6.59
N ARG A 58 11.17 -0.12 7.02
CA ARG A 58 11.48 0.14 8.42
C ARG A 58 11.72 1.65 8.59
N PRO A 59 11.29 2.26 9.69
CA PRO A 59 11.52 3.69 9.91
C PRO A 59 13.01 4.05 9.80
N GLY A 60 13.32 5.10 9.04
CA GLY A 60 14.69 5.62 8.89
C GLY A 60 15.64 4.79 8.03
N LEU A 61 15.20 3.64 7.50
CA LEU A 61 16.01 2.78 6.63
C LEU A 61 15.48 2.81 5.19
N PRO A 62 16.36 2.70 4.19
CA PRO A 62 15.93 2.55 2.81
C PRO A 62 15.11 1.25 2.63
N PRO A 63 14.09 1.24 1.76
CA PRO A 63 13.29 0.04 1.52
C PRO A 63 14.15 -1.10 0.96
N GLN A 64 14.00 -2.30 1.54
CA GLN A 64 14.69 -3.51 1.05
C GLN A 64 13.77 -4.27 0.09
N ARG A 65 14.29 -4.67 -1.07
CA ARG A 65 13.55 -5.43 -2.09
C ARG A 65 13.88 -6.92 -2.01
N ILE A 66 12.84 -7.76 -2.07
CA ILE A 66 12.94 -9.21 -2.16
C ILE A 66 12.21 -9.65 -3.43
N ALA A 67 12.88 -10.40 -4.31
CA ALA A 67 12.24 -11.05 -5.44
C ALA A 67 11.58 -12.35 -4.95
N ALA A 68 10.26 -12.35 -4.84
CA ALA A 68 9.50 -13.49 -4.31
C ALA A 68 8.90 -14.35 -5.43
N HIS A 69 8.52 -13.72 -6.55
CA HIS A 69 7.87 -14.36 -7.68
C HIS A 69 8.33 -13.74 -9.01
N GLU A 70 8.11 -14.46 -10.11
CA GLU A 70 8.36 -13.98 -11.49
C GLU A 70 7.18 -13.23 -12.10
N GLY A 71 6.08 -13.08 -11.35
CA GLY A 71 4.86 -12.39 -11.78
C GLY A 71 4.15 -11.73 -10.60
N ALA A 72 3.04 -11.05 -10.88
CA ALA A 72 2.34 -10.25 -9.89
C ALA A 72 1.94 -11.04 -8.64
N ILE A 73 2.24 -10.47 -7.46
CA ILE A 73 1.74 -11.00 -6.19
C ILE A 73 0.31 -10.54 -6.02
N LEU A 74 -0.65 -11.46 -5.94
CA LEU A 74 -2.07 -11.13 -5.88
C LEU A 74 -2.62 -10.99 -4.46
N SER A 75 -1.93 -11.58 -3.47
CA SER A 75 -2.33 -11.54 -2.07
C SER A 75 -1.12 -11.72 -1.16
N ILE A 76 -1.17 -11.06 -0.01
CA ILE A 76 -0.20 -11.21 1.07
C ILE A 76 -0.95 -11.20 2.40
N ALA A 77 -0.57 -12.09 3.31
CA ALA A 77 -1.09 -12.17 4.66
C ALA A 77 0.10 -12.29 5.62
N ALA A 78 -0.08 -11.79 6.84
CA ALA A 78 0.87 -12.01 7.93
C ALA A 78 0.24 -13.00 8.91
N ASP A 79 1.00 -14.03 9.27
CA ASP A 79 0.65 -14.87 10.41
C ASP A 79 0.89 -14.08 11.71
N ALA A 80 -0.08 -14.11 12.61
CA ALA A 80 0.00 -13.46 13.92
C ALA A 80 1.04 -14.11 14.83
N ALA A 81 1.38 -15.39 14.59
CA ALA A 81 2.37 -16.12 15.38
C ALA A 81 3.82 -15.90 14.92
N GLY A 82 4.04 -15.27 13.76
CA GLY A 82 5.37 -15.14 13.17
C GLY A 82 6.03 -16.51 13.03
N ALA A 83 5.53 -17.34 12.12
CA ALA A 83 6.06 -18.69 11.91
C ALA A 83 7.60 -18.73 11.91
N VAL A 84 8.12 -19.50 12.87
CA VAL A 84 9.50 -19.99 13.02
C VAL A 84 9.90 -20.93 11.89
#